data_AF-A0A963RF05-F1
#
_entry.id   AF-A0A963RF05-F1
#
_cell.length_a   1.000
_cell.length_b   1.000
_cell.length_c   1.000
_cell.angle_alpha   90.00
_cell.angle_beta   90.00
_cell.angle_gamma   90.00
#
_symmetry.space_group_name_H-M   'P 1'
#
loop_
_entity.id
_entity.type
_entity.pdbx_description
1 polymer ?
#
loop_
_entity_poly.entity_id
_entity_poly.type
_entity_poly.pdbx_seq_one_letter_code
_entity_poly.pdbx_strand_id
1 'polypeptide(L)'
;MSAISYCCGYWTIPSNPKHQPDHYKRFLPLTLDMIRGQSLRLYCGDEETQDFFKALCDEREIDFDPQITPIDSLPAWDLAQSFVESCKSMRLDIYPRPSSFHYEKGVTHYWRDYKDGGIATYRSMIAIWLSKIYLCKSLADERESENPVAWIDASLSRHSAIRTHNDISKLTIPDNKLLHYPNRMRFFGSTLPINASYLGAYAHSWNAVCEKFDSCCKRAALLPYAGDEETVLALCHGENPELFEAIPSQFKVTGQFGFKQRVTSAIRTIVGR
;
A
#
# COMPACT_ATOMS: atom_id res chain seq x y z
N MET A 1 -26.51 1.50 -4.30
CA MET A 1 -25.17 1.66 -3.70
C MET A 1 -24.41 2.61 -4.61
N SER A 2 -23.70 3.60 -4.07
CA SER A 2 -22.84 4.50 -4.86
C SER A 2 -21.79 3.67 -5.60
N ALA A 3 -21.53 3.98 -6.87
CA ALA A 3 -20.48 3.32 -7.63
C ALA A 3 -19.11 3.68 -7.02
N ILE A 4 -18.22 2.72 -6.85
CA ILE A 4 -16.87 2.96 -6.34
C ILE A 4 -15.94 3.12 -7.53
N SER A 5 -15.15 4.20 -7.56
CA SER A 5 -14.08 4.34 -8.55
C SER A 5 -12.81 3.72 -8.03
N TYR A 6 -12.34 2.67 -8.71
CA TYR A 6 -11.12 1.98 -8.31
C TYR A 6 -9.89 2.60 -8.95
N CYS A 7 -8.76 2.48 -8.25
CA CYS A 7 -7.45 2.88 -8.72
C CYS A 7 -6.48 1.71 -8.50
N CYS A 8 -5.67 1.40 -9.50
CA CYS A 8 -4.61 0.41 -9.43
C CYS A 8 -3.32 0.97 -10.03
N GLY A 9 -2.18 0.47 -9.56
CA GLY A 9 -0.87 0.78 -10.12
C GLY A 9 -0.11 -0.49 -10.53
N TYR A 10 0.53 -0.46 -11.70
CA TYR A 10 1.39 -1.54 -12.16
C TYR A 10 2.60 -1.02 -12.95
N TRP A 11 3.80 -1.33 -12.46
CA TRP A 11 5.06 -1.01 -13.16
C TRP A 11 5.99 -2.21 -13.15
N THR A 12 6.60 -2.48 -14.29
CA THR A 12 7.68 -3.46 -14.39
C THR A 12 8.97 -2.83 -13.87
N ILE A 13 9.52 -3.39 -12.79
CA ILE A 13 10.81 -2.97 -12.24
C ILE A 13 11.85 -4.03 -12.58
N PRO A 14 12.92 -3.68 -13.33
CA PRO A 14 14.01 -4.61 -13.60
C PRO A 14 14.61 -5.17 -12.31
N SER A 15 14.91 -6.47 -12.32
CA SER A 15 15.57 -7.17 -11.21
C SER A 15 14.80 -7.17 -9.88
N ASN A 16 13.47 -6.97 -9.90
CA ASN A 16 12.64 -7.03 -8.70
C ASN A 16 12.59 -8.46 -8.12
N PRO A 17 13.11 -8.69 -6.90
CA PRO A 17 13.18 -10.03 -6.30
C PRO A 17 11.84 -10.49 -5.71
N LYS A 18 10.85 -9.61 -5.57
CA LYS A 18 9.63 -9.88 -4.81
C LYS A 18 8.69 -10.85 -5.53
N HIS A 19 8.43 -10.64 -6.81
CA HIS A 19 7.49 -11.46 -7.58
C HIS A 19 7.90 -11.53 -9.05
N GLN A 20 7.88 -12.75 -9.62
CA GLN A 20 7.99 -12.96 -11.06
C GLN A 20 6.71 -12.46 -11.76
N PRO A 21 6.78 -12.05 -13.03
CA PRO A 21 5.62 -11.57 -13.80
C PRO A 21 4.40 -12.52 -13.75
N ASP A 22 4.63 -13.83 -13.70
CA ASP A 22 3.58 -14.85 -13.62
C ASP A 22 2.72 -14.76 -12.36
N HIS A 23 3.26 -14.22 -11.26
CA HIS A 23 2.48 -13.95 -10.06
C HIS A 23 1.31 -12.99 -10.37
N TYR A 24 1.58 -11.92 -11.10
CA TYR A 24 0.58 -10.92 -11.42
C TYR A 24 -0.39 -11.42 -12.50
N LYS A 25 0.11 -12.13 -13.53
CA LYS A 25 -0.74 -12.77 -14.54
C LYS A 25 -1.77 -13.72 -13.92
N ARG A 26 -1.40 -14.42 -12.83
CA ARG A 26 -2.32 -15.30 -12.08
C ARG A 26 -3.39 -14.55 -11.29
N PHE A 27 -3.02 -13.48 -10.58
CA PHE A 27 -3.91 -12.86 -9.60
C PHE A 27 -4.69 -11.66 -10.14
N LEU A 28 -4.19 -10.97 -11.16
CA LEU A 28 -4.85 -9.79 -11.71
C LEU A 28 -6.25 -10.09 -12.25
N PRO A 29 -6.48 -11.13 -13.08
CA PRO A 29 -7.83 -11.44 -13.56
C PRO A 29 -8.82 -11.64 -12.42
N LEU A 30 -8.40 -12.36 -11.38
CA LEU A 30 -9.20 -12.63 -10.17
C LEU A 30 -9.43 -11.37 -9.34
N THR A 31 -8.48 -10.43 -9.31
CA THR A 31 -8.66 -9.13 -8.64
C THR A 31 -9.69 -8.29 -9.40
N LEU A 32 -9.61 -8.25 -10.73
CA LEU A 32 -10.54 -7.50 -11.58
C LEU A 32 -11.96 -8.07 -11.53
N ASP A 33 -12.11 -9.40 -11.37
CA ASP A 33 -13.42 -10.01 -11.15
C ASP A 33 -14.14 -9.48 -9.90
N MET A 34 -13.39 -8.98 -8.90
CA MET A 34 -13.97 -8.40 -7.67
C MET A 34 -14.59 -7.01 -7.89
N ILE A 35 -14.34 -6.38 -9.04
CA ILE A 35 -14.82 -5.03 -9.39
C ILE A 35 -15.55 -5.00 -10.74
N ARG A 36 -16.05 -6.16 -11.21
CA ARG A 36 -16.79 -6.30 -12.46
C ARG A 36 -17.91 -5.25 -12.57
N GLY A 37 -18.02 -4.59 -13.74
CA GLY A 37 -19.02 -3.55 -13.98
C GLY A 37 -18.77 -2.21 -13.27
N GLN A 38 -17.59 -2.01 -12.66
CA GLN A 38 -17.21 -0.74 -12.00
C GLN A 38 -16.22 0.04 -12.87
N SER A 39 -15.71 1.17 -12.37
CA SER A 39 -14.64 1.94 -13.05
C SER A 39 -13.27 1.65 -12.43
N LEU A 40 -12.24 1.61 -13.28
CA LEU A 40 -10.84 1.44 -12.88
C LEU A 40 -9.96 2.46 -13.57
N ARG A 41 -9.29 3.29 -12.78
CA ARG A 41 -8.10 4.03 -13.21
C ARG A 41 -6.85 3.18 -13.03
N LEU A 42 -6.07 3.01 -14.08
CA LEU A 42 -4.77 2.35 -14.03
C LEU A 42 -3.64 3.37 -14.18
N TYR A 43 -2.70 3.36 -13.23
CA TYR A 43 -1.40 4.01 -13.41
C TYR A 43 -0.37 2.95 -13.81
N CYS A 44 0.33 3.15 -14.93
CA CYS A 44 1.30 2.17 -15.44
C CYS A 44 2.50 2.81 -16.13
N GLY A 45 3.55 2.03 -16.37
CA GLY A 45 4.81 2.56 -16.93
C GLY A 45 4.88 2.60 -18.46
N ASP A 46 4.03 1.84 -19.15
CA ASP A 46 4.19 1.53 -20.57
C ASP A 46 2.87 1.10 -21.23
N GLU A 47 2.81 1.21 -22.56
CA GLU A 47 1.65 0.85 -23.39
C GLU A 47 1.36 -0.67 -23.35
N GLU A 48 2.38 -1.51 -23.26
CA GLU A 48 2.21 -2.97 -23.21
C GLU A 48 1.38 -3.40 -21.97
N THR A 49 1.69 -2.82 -20.82
CA THR A 49 0.93 -3.01 -19.58
C THR A 49 -0.50 -2.50 -19.72
N GLN A 50 -0.67 -1.31 -20.31
CA GLN A 50 -1.99 -0.73 -20.54
C GLN A 50 -2.85 -1.66 -21.41
N ASP A 51 -2.33 -2.15 -22.52
CA ASP A 51 -3.05 -3.03 -23.45
C ASP A 51 -3.44 -4.36 -22.77
N PHE A 52 -2.54 -4.91 -21.96
CA PHE A 52 -2.81 -6.10 -21.16
C PHE A 52 -3.96 -5.89 -20.17
N PHE A 53 -3.98 -4.77 -19.43
CA PHE A 53 -5.07 -4.44 -18.52
C PHE A 53 -6.37 -4.14 -19.28
N LYS A 54 -6.29 -3.44 -20.42
CA LYS A 54 -7.45 -3.10 -21.25
C LYS A 54 -8.19 -4.36 -21.68
N ALA A 55 -7.49 -5.35 -22.22
CA ALA A 55 -8.09 -6.61 -22.63
C ALA A 55 -8.85 -7.29 -21.47
N LEU A 56 -8.25 -7.34 -20.28
CA LEU A 56 -8.89 -7.93 -19.10
C LEU A 56 -10.09 -7.12 -18.58
N CYS A 57 -10.07 -5.80 -18.71
CA CYS A 57 -11.16 -4.90 -18.30
C CYS A 57 -12.35 -5.01 -19.26
N ASP A 58 -12.09 -5.10 -20.57
CA ASP A 58 -13.12 -5.26 -21.60
C ASP A 58 -13.93 -6.57 -21.38
N GLU A 59 -13.26 -7.68 -21.03
CA GLU A 59 -13.91 -8.96 -20.65
C GLU A 59 -14.82 -8.88 -19.40
N ARG A 60 -14.63 -7.85 -18.58
CA ARG A 60 -15.27 -7.66 -17.28
C ARG A 60 -16.20 -6.45 -17.24
N GLU A 61 -16.43 -5.83 -18.40
CA GLU A 61 -17.28 -4.63 -18.51
C GLU A 61 -16.83 -3.54 -17.53
N ILE A 62 -15.52 -3.42 -17.30
CA ILE A 62 -14.95 -2.39 -16.43
C ILE A 62 -14.72 -1.13 -17.26
N ASP A 63 -15.25 -0.01 -16.79
CA ASP A 63 -14.96 1.31 -17.37
C ASP A 63 -13.49 1.67 -17.10
N PHE A 64 -12.67 1.60 -18.13
CA PHE A 64 -11.21 1.58 -18.02
C PHE A 64 -10.59 2.92 -18.43
N ASP A 65 -9.80 3.49 -17.52
CA ASP A 65 -9.15 4.78 -17.67
C ASP A 65 -7.64 4.66 -17.40
N PRO A 66 -6.81 4.42 -18.43
CA PRO A 66 -5.38 4.26 -18.26
C PRO A 66 -4.63 5.59 -18.23
N GLN A 67 -3.58 5.64 -17.40
CA GLN A 67 -2.65 6.75 -17.25
C GLN A 67 -1.22 6.21 -17.30
N ILE A 68 -0.49 6.50 -18.38
CA ILE A 68 0.94 6.17 -18.48
C ILE A 68 1.72 7.19 -17.66
N THR A 69 2.36 6.72 -16.60
CA THR A 69 3.08 7.50 -15.61
C THR A 69 4.45 6.83 -15.36
N PRO A 70 5.54 7.39 -15.88
CA PRO A 70 6.90 6.94 -15.54
C PRO A 70 7.13 6.88 -14.02
N ILE A 71 7.95 5.94 -13.54
CA ILE A 71 8.20 5.79 -12.09
C ILE A 71 8.82 7.05 -11.49
N ASP A 72 9.66 7.75 -12.25
CA ASP A 72 10.34 8.97 -11.82
C ASP A 72 9.44 10.23 -11.84
N SER A 73 8.24 10.15 -12.42
CA SER A 73 7.22 11.19 -12.31
C SER A 73 6.21 10.94 -11.19
N LEU A 74 6.36 9.85 -10.45
CA LEU A 74 5.47 9.52 -9.34
C LEU A 74 5.58 10.55 -8.19
N PRO A 75 4.47 10.89 -7.51
CA PRO A 75 4.45 11.93 -6.46
C PRO A 75 5.48 11.71 -5.34
N ALA A 76 5.79 10.46 -5.01
CA ALA A 76 6.73 10.12 -3.94
C ALA A 76 8.16 9.83 -4.42
N TRP A 77 8.52 10.11 -5.68
CA TRP A 77 9.83 9.79 -6.24
C TRP A 77 11.00 10.43 -5.47
N ASP A 78 10.88 11.71 -5.13
CA ASP A 78 11.91 12.43 -4.37
C ASP A 78 11.99 11.95 -2.93
N LEU A 79 10.82 11.72 -2.30
CA LEU A 79 10.73 11.18 -0.95
C LEU A 79 11.35 9.78 -0.84
N ALA A 80 11.22 8.95 -1.88
CA ALA A 80 11.72 7.58 -1.90
C ALA A 80 13.23 7.51 -1.60
N GLN A 81 14.01 8.51 -2.03
CA GLN A 81 15.44 8.55 -1.71
C GLN A 81 15.69 8.63 -0.20
N SER A 82 14.86 9.37 0.54
CA SER A 82 15.01 9.48 1.99
C SER A 82 14.74 8.14 2.69
N PHE A 83 13.79 7.35 2.16
CA PHE A 83 13.51 6.00 2.65
C PHE A 83 14.63 4.99 2.30
N VAL A 84 15.32 5.19 1.17
CA VAL A 84 16.53 4.42 0.83
C VAL A 84 17.63 4.68 1.86
N GLU A 85 17.89 5.94 2.21
CA GLU A 85 18.90 6.28 3.24
C GLU A 85 18.51 5.75 4.62
N SER A 86 17.22 5.86 4.97
CA SER A 86 16.63 5.25 6.17
C SER A 86 16.90 3.73 6.23
N CYS A 87 16.60 3.01 5.15
CA CYS A 87 16.88 1.58 5.03
C CYS A 87 18.37 1.27 5.21
N LYS A 88 19.24 1.99 4.50
CA LYS A 88 20.70 1.85 4.61
C LYS A 88 21.20 2.04 6.04
N SER A 89 20.62 2.99 6.78
CA SER A 89 21.00 3.29 8.16
C SER A 89 20.66 2.18 9.17
N MET A 90 19.79 1.21 8.81
CA MET A 90 19.55 0.03 9.63
C MET A 90 20.81 -0.82 9.86
N ARG A 91 21.71 -0.83 8.86
CA ARG A 91 22.95 -1.64 8.84
C ARG A 91 22.77 -3.09 9.31
N LEU A 92 21.69 -3.77 8.90
CA LEU A 92 21.48 -5.16 9.32
C LEU A 92 22.54 -6.11 8.73
N ASP A 93 23.25 -5.69 7.68
CA ASP A 93 24.30 -6.45 7.02
C ASP A 93 25.60 -6.61 7.81
N ILE A 94 25.73 -5.95 8.97
CA ILE A 94 26.79 -6.27 9.94
C ILE A 94 26.58 -7.64 10.60
N TYR A 95 25.37 -8.19 10.50
CA TYR A 95 25.00 -9.52 10.98
C TYR A 95 24.68 -10.45 9.79
N PRO A 96 24.84 -11.77 9.96
CA PRO A 96 24.37 -12.73 8.97
C PRO A 96 22.86 -12.58 8.73
N ARG A 97 22.43 -12.79 7.47
CA ARG A 97 21.00 -12.82 7.11
C ARG A 97 20.27 -13.86 7.98
N PRO A 98 19.23 -13.49 8.71
CA PRO A 98 18.48 -14.45 9.52
C PRO A 98 17.70 -15.41 8.63
N SER A 99 17.49 -16.64 9.11
CA SER A 99 16.72 -17.68 8.41
C SER A 99 15.21 -17.37 8.35
N SER A 100 14.72 -16.51 9.23
CA SER A 100 13.34 -16.03 9.28
C SER A 100 13.30 -14.57 9.70
N PHE A 101 12.36 -13.82 9.13
CA PHE A 101 12.12 -12.43 9.48
C PHE A 101 10.97 -12.25 10.50
N HIS A 102 10.29 -13.34 10.89
CA HIS A 102 9.15 -13.31 11.84
C HIS A 102 8.08 -12.26 11.50
N TYR A 103 7.79 -12.10 10.20
CA TYR A 103 6.86 -11.11 9.66
C TYR A 103 7.24 -9.64 9.93
N GLU A 104 8.45 -9.35 10.40
CA GLU A 104 8.96 -8.00 10.57
C GLU A 104 9.21 -7.36 9.19
N LYS A 105 8.45 -6.30 8.92
CA LYS A 105 8.34 -5.75 7.58
C LYS A 105 9.62 -5.09 7.10
N GLY A 106 10.28 -4.31 7.95
CA GLY A 106 11.52 -3.61 7.63
C GLY A 106 12.68 -4.58 7.44
N VAL A 107 12.77 -5.64 8.25
CA VAL A 107 13.79 -6.68 8.04
C VAL A 107 13.56 -7.38 6.69
N THR A 108 12.30 -7.66 6.34
CA THR A 108 11.94 -8.23 5.04
C THR A 108 12.37 -7.33 3.89
N HIS A 109 12.02 -6.04 3.94
CA HIS A 109 12.38 -5.07 2.89
C HIS A 109 13.88 -4.84 2.79
N TYR A 110 14.58 -4.75 3.93
CA TYR A 110 16.03 -4.56 3.96
C TYR A 110 16.73 -5.71 3.22
N TRP A 111 16.45 -6.96 3.57
CA TRP A 111 17.15 -8.09 2.96
C TRP A 111 16.66 -8.37 1.55
N ARG A 112 15.35 -8.52 1.37
CA ARG A 112 14.78 -8.91 0.07
C ARG A 112 14.88 -7.79 -0.95
N ASP A 113 14.41 -6.59 -0.62
CA ASP A 113 14.20 -5.56 -1.65
C ASP A 113 15.43 -4.67 -1.80
N TYR A 114 16.08 -4.28 -0.69
CA TYR A 114 17.28 -3.43 -0.73
C TYR A 114 18.58 -4.20 -0.99
N LYS A 115 18.88 -5.26 -0.22
CA LYS A 115 20.13 -6.01 -0.39
C LYS A 115 20.11 -6.91 -1.63
N ASP A 116 19.07 -7.74 -1.82
CA ASP A 116 19.01 -8.66 -2.97
C ASP A 116 18.60 -7.94 -4.27
N GLY A 117 17.65 -7.00 -4.20
CA GLY A 117 17.15 -6.25 -5.37
C GLY A 117 18.05 -5.09 -5.80
N GLY A 118 18.81 -4.50 -4.87
CA GLY A 118 19.66 -3.35 -5.11
C GLY A 118 18.96 -2.00 -4.93
N ILE A 119 19.79 -0.95 -4.79
CA ILE A 119 19.35 0.39 -4.39
C ILE A 119 18.33 0.99 -5.37
N ALA A 120 18.60 0.90 -6.68
CA ALA A 120 17.73 1.47 -7.71
C ALA A 120 16.35 0.81 -7.72
N THR A 121 16.31 -0.53 -7.70
CA THR A 121 15.09 -1.32 -7.63
C THR A 121 14.29 -1.00 -6.37
N TYR A 122 14.96 -0.93 -5.21
CA TYR A 122 14.30 -0.57 -3.96
C TYR A 122 13.71 0.85 -3.99
N ARG A 123 14.44 1.85 -4.52
CA ARG A 123 13.92 3.21 -4.69
C ARG A 123 12.64 3.23 -5.54
N SER A 124 12.64 2.55 -6.67
CA SER A 124 11.46 2.44 -7.55
C SER A 124 10.28 1.80 -6.83
N MET A 125 10.51 0.75 -6.04
CA MET A 125 9.47 0.10 -5.25
C MET A 125 8.88 1.04 -4.20
N ILE A 126 9.72 1.77 -3.46
CA ILE A 126 9.27 2.75 -2.47
C ILE A 126 8.46 3.88 -3.13
N ALA A 127 8.94 4.41 -4.26
CA ALA A 127 8.23 5.47 -4.98
C ALA A 127 6.80 5.05 -5.34
N ILE A 128 6.63 3.83 -5.84
CA ILE A 128 5.30 3.27 -6.15
C ILE A 128 4.45 3.12 -4.89
N TRP A 129 5.00 2.49 -3.85
CA TRP A 129 4.26 2.19 -2.62
C TRP A 129 3.77 3.46 -1.93
N LEU A 130 4.64 4.46 -1.75
CA LEU A 130 4.28 5.72 -1.12
C LEU A 130 3.33 6.57 -1.99
N SER A 131 3.37 6.41 -3.31
CA SER A 131 2.55 7.21 -4.23
C SER A 131 1.05 6.90 -4.16
N LYS A 132 0.67 5.71 -3.67
CA LYS A 132 -0.74 5.25 -3.61
C LYS A 132 -1.70 6.28 -3.02
N ILE A 133 -1.32 6.88 -1.90
CA ILE A 133 -2.18 7.83 -1.17
C ILE A 133 -2.42 9.09 -1.99
N TYR A 134 -1.36 9.62 -2.63
CA TYR A 134 -1.44 10.81 -3.48
C TYR A 134 -2.25 10.56 -4.76
N LEU A 135 -2.08 9.38 -5.38
CA LEU A 135 -2.81 9.00 -6.58
C LEU A 135 -4.31 8.86 -6.31
N CYS A 136 -4.69 8.21 -5.20
CA CYS A 136 -6.09 8.11 -4.80
C CYS A 136 -6.70 9.48 -4.46
N LYS A 137 -5.96 10.33 -3.75
CA LYS A 137 -6.39 11.71 -3.48
C LYS A 137 -6.62 12.48 -4.79
N SER A 138 -5.69 12.43 -5.74
CA SER A 138 -5.82 13.12 -7.03
C SER A 138 -7.08 12.68 -7.77
N LEU A 139 -7.29 11.36 -7.91
CA LEU A 139 -8.50 10.84 -8.54
C LEU A 139 -9.77 11.24 -7.78
N ALA A 140 -9.75 11.29 -6.45
CA ALA A 140 -10.89 11.71 -5.66
C ALA A 140 -11.22 13.21 -5.84
N ASP A 141 -10.21 14.06 -5.94
CA ASP A 141 -10.38 15.50 -6.22
C ASP A 141 -10.94 15.73 -7.63
N GLU A 142 -10.51 14.94 -8.63
CA GLU A 142 -11.01 15.03 -10.01
C GLU A 142 -12.49 14.62 -10.17
N ARG A 143 -13.01 13.77 -9.28
CA ARG A 143 -14.37 13.18 -9.40
C ARG A 143 -15.45 13.93 -8.60
N GLU A 144 -15.13 15.08 -8.04
CA GLU A 144 -16.08 16.00 -7.37
C GLU A 144 -17.04 15.34 -6.34
N SER A 145 -16.46 14.57 -5.41
CA SER A 145 -16.95 14.28 -4.05
C SER A 145 -18.06 13.24 -3.79
N GLU A 146 -18.97 12.92 -4.71
CA GLU A 146 -20.12 12.06 -4.35
C GLU A 146 -19.79 10.56 -4.27
N ASN A 147 -18.86 10.09 -5.10
CA ASN A 147 -18.48 8.67 -5.15
C ASN A 147 -17.13 8.44 -4.46
N PRO A 148 -17.00 7.38 -3.64
CA PRO A 148 -15.73 7.07 -3.00
C PRO A 148 -14.73 6.49 -4.00
N VAL A 149 -13.45 6.68 -3.69
CA VAL A 149 -12.31 6.14 -4.45
C VAL A 149 -11.61 5.07 -3.63
N ALA A 150 -11.24 3.96 -4.27
CA ALA A 150 -10.52 2.87 -3.63
C ALA A 150 -9.25 2.43 -4.38
N TRP A 151 -8.11 2.42 -3.69
CA TRP A 151 -6.92 1.71 -4.15
C TRP A 151 -7.14 0.20 -4.10
N ILE A 152 -6.70 -0.52 -5.14
CA ILE A 152 -6.52 -1.97 -5.14
C ILE A 152 -5.14 -2.35 -5.67
N ASP A 153 -4.43 -3.22 -4.96
CA ASP A 153 -3.24 -3.85 -5.52
C ASP A 153 -3.66 -4.83 -6.64
N ALA A 154 -2.93 -4.86 -7.75
CA ALA A 154 -3.16 -5.83 -8.84
C ALA A 154 -3.24 -7.29 -8.36
N SER A 155 -2.55 -7.63 -7.27
CA SER A 155 -2.53 -8.96 -6.67
C SER A 155 -3.44 -9.12 -5.45
N LEU A 156 -4.40 -8.23 -5.21
CA LEU A 156 -5.30 -8.26 -4.05
C LEU A 156 -5.93 -9.65 -3.82
N SER A 157 -6.33 -10.31 -4.91
CA SER A 157 -6.95 -11.65 -4.87
C SER A 157 -6.09 -12.75 -4.25
N ARG A 158 -4.77 -12.56 -4.09
CA ARG A 158 -3.89 -13.51 -3.37
C ARG A 158 -4.29 -13.70 -1.91
N HIS A 159 -5.04 -12.75 -1.35
CA HIS A 159 -5.52 -12.81 0.02
C HIS A 159 -6.93 -13.43 0.15
N SER A 160 -7.58 -13.78 -0.96
CA SER A 160 -8.96 -14.28 -0.97
C SER A 160 -9.16 -15.56 -0.14
N ALA A 161 -8.17 -16.44 -0.08
CA ALA A 161 -8.23 -17.68 0.69
C ALA A 161 -8.19 -17.47 2.22
N ILE A 162 -7.73 -16.29 2.68
CA ILE A 162 -7.48 -16.00 4.10
C ILE A 162 -8.30 -14.82 4.65
N ARG A 163 -9.08 -14.13 3.80
CA ARG A 163 -9.93 -13.00 4.16
C ARG A 163 -11.40 -13.34 3.93
N THR A 164 -12.24 -12.82 4.82
CA THR A 164 -13.68 -12.68 4.58
C THR A 164 -13.94 -11.37 3.82
N HIS A 165 -15.11 -11.23 3.18
CA HIS A 165 -15.49 -10.05 2.38
C HIS A 165 -14.56 -9.77 1.19
N ASN A 166 -14.37 -10.78 0.32
CA ASN A 166 -13.54 -10.63 -0.88
C ASN A 166 -14.25 -9.90 -2.02
N ASP A 167 -15.58 -9.76 -1.95
CA ASP A 167 -16.34 -8.97 -2.91
C ASP A 167 -16.30 -7.49 -2.49
N ILE A 168 -15.21 -6.82 -2.86
CA ILE A 168 -14.97 -5.43 -2.48
C ILE A 168 -15.96 -4.45 -3.12
N SER A 169 -16.61 -4.84 -4.22
CA SER A 169 -17.68 -4.06 -4.86
C SER A 169 -18.90 -3.84 -3.96
N LYS A 170 -19.08 -4.71 -2.96
CA LYS A 170 -20.19 -4.66 -1.99
C LYS A 170 -19.83 -3.99 -0.68
N LEU A 171 -18.59 -3.53 -0.52
CA LEU A 171 -18.19 -2.83 0.70
C LEU A 171 -18.86 -1.47 0.77
N THR A 172 -19.41 -1.15 1.94
CA THR A 172 -19.88 0.21 2.24
C THR A 172 -18.70 0.96 2.81
N ILE A 173 -18.25 2.00 2.10
CA ILE A 173 -17.18 2.87 2.58
C ILE A 173 -17.79 3.81 3.64
N PRO A 174 -17.31 3.80 4.89
CA PRO A 174 -17.77 4.72 5.92
C PRO A 174 -17.41 6.16 5.55
N ASP A 175 -18.33 7.07 5.87
CA ASP A 175 -18.07 8.49 5.75
C ASP A 175 -16.98 8.93 6.75
N ASN A 176 -16.14 9.88 6.36
CA ASN A 176 -15.04 10.47 7.14
C ASN A 176 -13.91 9.49 7.54
N LYS A 177 -13.80 8.32 6.91
CA LYS A 177 -12.78 7.32 7.25
C LYS A 177 -12.15 6.66 6.04
N LEU A 178 -10.94 6.13 6.26
CA LEU A 178 -10.25 5.22 5.37
C LEU A 178 -10.56 3.77 5.73
N LEU A 179 -11.29 3.09 4.85
CA LEU A 179 -11.58 1.66 4.96
C LEU A 179 -10.39 0.84 4.47
N HIS A 180 -9.96 -0.15 5.25
CA HIS A 180 -8.81 -0.99 4.90
C HIS A 180 -8.94 -2.41 5.44
N TYR A 181 -8.18 -3.36 4.90
CA TYR A 181 -8.02 -4.66 5.55
C TYR A 181 -7.02 -4.57 6.72
N PRO A 182 -7.15 -5.42 7.75
CA PRO A 182 -6.11 -5.56 8.76
C PRO A 182 -4.88 -6.30 8.19
N ASN A 183 -3.77 -6.28 8.94
CA ASN A 183 -2.49 -6.85 8.52
C ASN A 183 -1.95 -7.85 9.55
N ARG A 184 -1.09 -8.76 9.09
CA ARG A 184 -0.37 -9.73 9.94
C ARG A 184 1.12 -9.42 10.08
N MET A 185 1.64 -8.53 9.21
CA MET A 185 3.03 -8.07 9.26
C MET A 185 3.26 -7.21 10.50
N ARG A 186 4.52 -7.09 10.91
CA ARG A 186 4.94 -6.37 12.10
C ARG A 186 5.79 -5.16 11.75
N PHE A 187 5.69 -4.15 12.61
CA PHE A 187 6.49 -2.94 12.61
C PHE A 187 7.01 -2.70 14.03
N PHE A 188 8.32 -2.78 14.21
CA PHE A 188 9.00 -2.79 15.50
C PHE A 188 8.39 -3.82 16.47
N GLY A 189 8.13 -5.01 15.97
CA GLY A 189 7.54 -6.10 16.75
C GLY A 189 6.05 -5.92 17.09
N SER A 190 5.39 -4.85 16.68
CA SER A 190 3.94 -4.69 16.84
C SER A 190 3.21 -5.02 15.54
N THR A 191 2.09 -5.74 15.59
CA THR A 191 1.30 -6.02 14.39
C THR A 191 0.81 -4.71 13.76
N LEU A 192 0.98 -4.59 12.44
CA LEU A 192 0.49 -3.45 11.68
C LEU A 192 -1.05 -3.43 11.70
N PRO A 193 -1.68 -2.27 11.95
CA PRO A 193 -3.14 -2.16 11.96
C PRO A 193 -3.73 -2.24 10.54
N ILE A 194 -2.96 -1.85 9.52
CA ILE A 194 -3.43 -1.60 8.16
C ILE A 194 -2.68 -2.47 7.16
N ASN A 195 -3.43 -3.01 6.20
CA ASN A 195 -2.91 -3.56 4.97
C ASN A 195 -3.35 -2.70 3.77
N ALA A 196 -2.38 -2.23 2.98
CA ALA A 196 -2.57 -1.29 1.89
C ALA A 196 -2.86 -1.97 0.54
N SER A 197 -3.28 -3.23 0.55
CA SER A 197 -3.75 -3.88 -0.69
C SER A 197 -5.14 -3.42 -1.12
N TYR A 198 -5.91 -2.87 -0.18
CA TYR A 198 -7.18 -2.18 -0.42
C TYR A 198 -7.27 -0.99 0.54
N LEU A 199 -7.54 0.20 0.01
CA LEU A 199 -7.77 1.42 0.79
C LEU A 199 -8.93 2.18 0.14
N GLY A 200 -10.06 2.36 0.82
CA GLY A 200 -11.25 3.02 0.27
C GLY A 200 -11.68 4.22 1.12
N ALA A 201 -11.95 5.36 0.49
CA ALA A 201 -12.37 6.58 1.20
C ALA A 201 -13.13 7.53 0.26
N TYR A 202 -13.92 8.43 0.86
CA TYR A 202 -14.46 9.60 0.17
C TYR A 202 -13.40 10.70 0.01
N ALA A 203 -13.63 11.66 -0.88
CA ALA A 203 -12.67 12.71 -1.21
C ALA A 203 -12.18 13.51 0.01
N HIS A 204 -13.07 13.94 0.90
CA HIS A 204 -12.68 14.64 2.14
C HIS A 204 -11.85 13.76 3.08
N SER A 205 -12.12 12.46 3.11
CA SER A 205 -11.35 11.50 3.91
C SER A 205 -9.96 11.27 3.33
N TRP A 206 -9.83 11.16 2.00
CA TRP A 206 -8.55 11.12 1.31
C TRP A 206 -7.72 12.37 1.57
N ASN A 207 -8.34 13.55 1.55
CA ASN A 207 -7.68 14.81 1.86
C ASN A 207 -7.14 14.83 3.31
N ALA A 208 -7.97 14.45 4.29
CA ALA A 208 -7.55 14.38 5.69
C ALA A 208 -6.41 13.36 5.91
N VAL A 209 -6.52 12.17 5.32
CA VAL A 209 -5.50 11.11 5.43
C VAL A 209 -4.19 11.53 4.77
N CYS A 210 -4.24 12.13 3.58
CA CYS A 210 -3.04 12.55 2.85
C CYS A 210 -2.24 13.59 3.63
N GLU A 211 -2.91 14.55 4.27
CA GLU A 211 -2.25 15.55 5.13
C GLU A 211 -1.47 14.88 6.28
N LYS A 212 -2.09 13.89 6.95
CA LYS A 212 -1.42 13.14 8.02
C LYS A 212 -0.31 12.25 7.48
N PHE A 213 -0.52 11.65 6.31
CA PHE A 213 0.46 10.80 5.63
C PHE A 213 1.73 11.56 5.31
N ASP A 214 1.65 12.79 4.79
CA ASP A 214 2.81 13.65 4.52
C ASP A 214 3.67 13.90 5.76
N SER A 215 3.03 14.24 6.88
CA SER A 215 3.72 14.46 8.16
C SER A 215 4.37 13.18 8.67
N CYS A 216 3.68 12.03 8.53
CA CYS A 216 4.21 10.73 8.92
C CYS A 216 5.38 10.27 8.04
N CYS A 217 5.32 10.52 6.72
CA CYS A 217 6.40 10.24 5.78
C CYS A 217 7.71 10.90 6.19
N LYS A 218 7.66 12.20 6.52
CA LYS A 218 8.83 12.98 6.95
C LYS A 218 9.48 12.37 8.19
N ARG A 219 8.69 11.89 9.15
CA ARG A 219 9.20 11.26 10.37
C ARG A 219 9.66 9.83 10.14
N ALA A 220 8.94 9.05 9.35
CA ALA A 220 9.29 7.68 9.01
C ALA A 220 10.65 7.61 8.31
N ALA A 221 10.93 8.58 7.42
CA ALA A 221 12.21 8.70 6.73
C ALA A 221 13.42 8.98 7.66
N LEU A 222 13.19 9.36 8.92
CA LEU A 222 14.26 9.58 9.91
C LEU A 222 14.53 8.34 10.79
N LEU A 223 13.65 7.33 10.74
CA LEU A 223 13.82 6.11 11.52
C LEU A 223 14.81 5.20 10.82
N PRO A 224 15.77 4.54 11.48
CA PRO A 224 16.60 3.53 10.83
C PRO A 224 15.77 2.27 10.55
N TYR A 225 14.93 2.32 9.52
CA TYR A 225 13.96 1.29 9.20
C TYR A 225 13.60 1.29 7.71
N ALA A 226 13.59 0.11 7.08
CA ALA A 226 13.17 -0.08 5.70
C ALA A 226 11.63 -0.04 5.60
N GLY A 227 11.06 1.15 5.78
CA GLY A 227 9.62 1.39 5.78
C GLY A 227 9.01 1.38 4.38
N ASP A 228 7.69 1.27 4.35
CA ASP A 228 6.85 1.50 3.18
C ASP A 228 5.52 2.17 3.59
N GLU A 229 4.56 2.24 2.68
CA GLU A 229 3.28 2.92 2.90
C GLU A 229 2.49 2.34 4.07
N GLU A 230 2.49 1.01 4.28
CA GLU A 230 1.75 0.43 5.42
C GLU A 230 2.38 0.84 6.75
N THR A 231 3.71 1.01 6.80
CA THR A 231 4.39 1.46 8.01
C THR A 231 4.13 2.94 8.30
N VAL A 232 4.04 3.77 7.26
CA VAL A 232 3.65 5.18 7.39
C VAL A 232 2.18 5.30 7.80
N LEU A 233 1.28 4.52 7.18
CA LEU A 233 -0.14 4.46 7.57
C LEU A 233 -0.32 3.97 9.00
N ALA A 234 0.53 3.08 9.50
CA ALA A 234 0.50 2.67 10.90
C ALA A 234 0.87 3.81 11.87
N LEU A 235 1.79 4.70 11.49
CA LEU A 235 2.05 5.93 12.25
C LEU A 235 0.84 6.86 12.21
N CYS A 236 0.22 7.04 11.04
CA CYS A 236 -0.99 7.85 10.88
C CYS A 236 -2.13 7.34 11.78
N HIS A 237 -2.38 6.04 11.74
CA HIS A 237 -3.38 5.35 12.56
C HIS A 237 -3.07 5.44 14.05
N GLY A 238 -1.80 5.39 14.44
CA GLY A 238 -1.40 5.54 15.84
C GLY A 238 -1.77 6.90 16.43
N GLU A 239 -1.78 7.94 15.59
CA GLU A 239 -2.03 9.33 15.99
C GLU A 239 -3.46 9.78 15.77
N ASN A 240 -4.14 9.22 14.77
CA ASN A 240 -5.49 9.63 14.34
C ASN A 240 -6.36 8.38 14.08
N PRO A 241 -6.56 7.49 15.08
CA PRO A 241 -7.26 6.22 14.87
C PRO A 241 -8.70 6.39 14.40
N GLU A 242 -9.34 7.53 14.68
CA GLU A 242 -10.68 7.88 14.25
C GLU A 242 -10.82 8.02 12.72
N LEU A 243 -9.72 8.27 12.00
CA LEU A 243 -9.70 8.36 10.54
C LEU A 243 -9.69 7.00 9.85
N PHE A 244 -9.64 5.89 10.58
CA PHE A 244 -9.45 4.56 10.01
C PHE A 244 -10.57 3.61 10.42
N GLU A 245 -10.99 2.76 9.49
CA GLU A 245 -11.90 1.66 9.75
C GLU A 245 -11.38 0.38 9.14
N ALA A 246 -11.23 -0.65 9.97
CA ALA A 246 -10.86 -1.97 9.51
C ALA A 246 -12.09 -2.72 9.00
N ILE A 247 -12.00 -3.27 7.78
CA ILE A 247 -12.95 -4.24 7.27
C ILE A 247 -12.93 -5.44 8.24
N PRO A 248 -14.10 -5.88 8.75
CA PRO A 248 -14.19 -7.05 9.60
C PRO A 248 -13.60 -8.25 8.88
N SER A 249 -12.37 -8.63 9.21
CA SER A 249 -11.74 -9.81 8.64
C SER A 249 -11.67 -10.87 9.72
N GLN A 250 -12.29 -12.01 9.49
CA GLN A 250 -11.81 -13.22 10.15
C GLN A 250 -10.53 -13.61 9.42
N PHE A 251 -9.41 -13.05 9.86
CA PHE A 251 -8.21 -13.87 9.84
C PHE A 251 -8.59 -15.14 10.59
N LYS A 252 -8.39 -16.31 10.02
CA LYS A 252 -8.33 -17.53 10.83
C LYS A 252 -7.16 -17.29 11.81
N VAL A 253 -7.46 -16.78 13.01
CA VAL A 253 -6.51 -16.36 14.05
C VAL A 253 -6.38 -17.49 15.05
N THR A 254 -5.16 -17.96 15.23
CA THR A 254 -4.66 -18.33 16.56
C THR A 254 -3.90 -17.10 17.11
N GLY A 255 -4.41 -16.51 18.20
CA GLY A 255 -3.73 -15.46 18.99
C GLY A 255 -4.08 -14.00 18.68
N GLN A 256 -4.97 -13.41 19.48
CA GLN A 256 -5.11 -11.95 19.66
C GLN A 256 -3.99 -11.45 20.58
N PHE A 257 -3.32 -10.32 20.26
CA PHE A 257 -2.69 -9.48 21.28
C PHE A 257 -2.76 -7.99 20.92
N GLY A 258 -3.15 -7.19 21.93
CA GLY A 258 -3.58 -5.80 21.82
C GLY A 258 -2.46 -4.81 21.50
N PHE A 259 -2.83 -3.81 20.69
CA PHE A 259 -2.02 -2.68 20.29
C PHE A 259 -2.29 -1.48 21.21
N LYS A 260 -1.70 -1.45 22.40
CA LYS A 260 -1.58 -0.21 23.21
C LYS A 260 -0.31 -0.30 24.03
N GLN A 261 0.72 0.48 23.67
CA GLN A 261 1.75 1.12 24.53
C GLN A 261 3.19 1.23 23.96
N ARG A 262 3.55 0.67 22.79
CA ARG A 262 4.99 0.64 22.39
C ARG A 262 5.47 1.70 21.38
N VAL A 263 4.59 2.27 20.56
CA VAL A 263 5.01 3.22 19.51
C VAL A 263 5.40 4.60 20.07
N THR A 264 4.83 5.01 21.21
CA THR A 264 5.10 6.33 21.80
C THR A 264 6.51 6.44 22.42
N SER A 265 7.17 5.34 22.78
CA SER A 265 8.51 5.39 23.41
C SER A 265 9.66 5.51 22.40
N ALA A 266 9.50 4.94 21.20
CA ALA A 266 10.53 5.00 20.16
C ALA A 266 10.65 6.43 19.56
N ILE A 267 9.52 7.12 19.38
CA ILE A 267 9.49 8.48 18.79
C ILE A 267 10.05 9.52 19.78
N ARG A 268 9.78 9.40 21.09
CA ARG A 268 10.33 10.33 22.11
C ARG A 268 11.84 10.26 22.27
N THR A 269 12.46 9.14 21.94
CA THR A 269 13.91 8.96 22.10
C THR A 269 14.71 9.55 20.93
N ILE A 270 14.09 9.71 19.76
CA ILE A 270 14.75 10.20 18.54
C ILE A 270 14.57 11.72 18.35
N VAL A 271 13.45 12.29 18.81
CA VAL A 271 13.17 13.75 18.69
C VAL A 271 13.64 14.53 19.94
N GLY A 272 14.07 13.82 21.00
CA GLY A 272 14.54 14.39 22.26
C GLY A 272 16.06 14.45 22.41
N ARG A 273 16.84 14.48 21.32
CA ARG A 273 18.29 14.71 21.33
C ARG A 273 18.69 15.71 20.25
#